data_AF-A0A3M4TCL2-F1
#
_entry.id   AF-A0A3M4TCL2-F1
#
_cell.length_a   1.000
_cell.length_b   1.000
_cell.length_c   1.000
_cell.angle_alpha   90.00
_cell.angle_beta   90.00
_cell.angle_gamma   90.00
#
_symmetry.space_group_name_H-M   'P 1'
#
loop_
_entity.id
_entity.type
_entity.pdbx_description
1 polymer ?
#
loop_
_entity_poly.entity_id
_entity_poly.type
_entity_poly.pdbx_seq_one_letter_code
_entity_poly.pdbx_strand_id
1 'polypeptide(L)'
;MFSIAVHHDSEPFDASRELAEDAINSPVGRLTQALLTDIEWCRQAGELIRPELLKSIVSVASTEGRQGVFARAVLIRDAAFVLSIDGQAVTGLLDAALTGESVEAAALRSVLVNQANLSSTTSRVFCKHILQGVTEIGGRDRSSRAAAAKIMAPALSIIRQEQDADHWGISLEQTDLALKKGPPALREGAVRLLAQWIHEIEGGPAEAWRTSIGRLLARWSRDRELYEKELTQHFAELAIASADAFPEALNQLLPYLTRLHGRGSLYAIESSEAPEKFPSETLTLLWTLFGPGCTSSLYGVPKVLERMIKAKPSIELDRRLQWLDQMALRYE
;
A
#
# COMPACT_ATOMS: atom_id res chain seq x y z
N MET A 1 -27.71 15.62 22.40
CA MET A 1 -27.70 15.08 21.01
C MET A 1 -26.95 13.76 20.94
N PHE A 2 -25.67 13.68 21.33
CA PHE A 2 -24.91 12.41 21.33
C PHE A 2 -25.60 11.29 22.14
N SER A 3 -25.94 11.54 23.40
CA SER A 3 -26.62 10.54 24.26
C SER A 3 -27.98 10.08 23.71
N ILE A 4 -28.68 10.96 22.97
CA ILE A 4 -29.95 10.63 22.31
C ILE A 4 -29.70 9.68 21.14
N ALA A 5 -28.68 9.94 20.32
CA ALA A 5 -28.29 9.06 19.21
C ALA A 5 -27.85 7.67 19.70
N VAL A 6 -27.14 7.60 20.82
CA VAL A 6 -26.74 6.33 21.44
C VAL A 6 -27.94 5.56 21.99
N HIS A 7 -28.88 6.23 22.68
CA HIS A 7 -30.05 5.57 23.27
C HIS A 7 -31.08 5.07 22.26
N HIS A 8 -31.11 5.62 21.05
CA HIS A 8 -32.06 5.20 20.01
C HIS A 8 -31.51 4.14 19.05
N ASP A 9 -30.22 3.78 19.14
CA ASP A 9 -29.64 2.71 18.33
C ASP A 9 -29.49 1.42 19.14
N SER A 10 -30.29 0.43 18.79
CA SER A 10 -30.24 -0.92 19.34
C SER A 10 -29.73 -1.95 18.33
N GLU A 11 -29.33 -1.52 17.13
CA GLU A 11 -28.88 -2.45 16.09
C GLU A 11 -27.48 -3.00 16.44
N PRO A 12 -27.25 -4.31 16.25
CA PRO A 12 -25.93 -4.88 16.45
C PRO A 12 -24.95 -4.33 15.42
N PHE A 13 -23.67 -4.29 15.80
CA PHE A 13 -22.60 -3.93 14.86
C PHE A 13 -22.50 -4.98 13.74
N ASP A 14 -22.57 -4.53 12.49
CA ASP A 14 -22.39 -5.36 11.30
C ASP A 14 -21.02 -5.07 10.67
N ALA A 15 -20.09 -5.99 10.87
CA ALA A 15 -18.74 -5.89 10.34
C ALA A 15 -18.59 -6.27 8.87
N SER A 16 -19.68 -6.67 8.20
CA SER A 16 -19.66 -6.95 6.76
C SER A 16 -19.66 -5.68 5.89
N ARG A 17 -19.91 -4.52 6.50
CA ARG A 17 -19.94 -3.19 5.86
C ARG A 17 -18.62 -2.44 6.06
N GLU A 18 -18.36 -1.48 5.18
CA GLU A 18 -17.18 -0.60 5.29
C GLU A 18 -17.35 0.34 6.50
N LEU A 19 -16.79 -0.05 7.65
CA LEU A 19 -16.95 0.65 8.94
C LEU A 19 -16.63 2.15 8.84
N ALA A 20 -15.59 2.54 8.09
CA ALA A 20 -15.23 3.95 7.94
C ALA A 20 -16.34 4.76 7.24
N GLU A 21 -16.94 4.23 6.17
CA GLU A 21 -18.00 4.89 5.42
C GLU A 21 -19.30 4.96 6.24
N ASP A 22 -19.64 3.88 6.94
CA ASP A 22 -20.81 3.85 7.82
C ASP A 22 -20.65 4.83 8.98
N ALA A 23 -19.45 4.89 9.59
CA ALA A 23 -19.16 5.78 10.70
C ALA A 23 -19.40 7.25 10.31
N ILE A 24 -18.81 7.72 9.20
CA ILE A 24 -18.91 9.14 8.79
C ILE A 24 -20.33 9.54 8.35
N ASN A 25 -21.15 8.56 7.96
CA ASN A 25 -22.53 8.78 7.58
C ASN A 25 -23.51 8.62 8.75
N SER A 26 -23.05 8.06 9.88
CA SER A 26 -23.86 7.94 11.10
C SER A 26 -24.02 9.27 11.84
N PRO A 27 -25.12 9.47 12.60
CA PRO A 27 -25.29 10.65 13.45
C PRO A 27 -24.14 10.85 14.44
N VAL A 28 -23.67 9.78 15.10
CA VAL A 28 -22.58 9.86 16.07
C VAL A 28 -21.25 10.15 15.41
N GLY A 29 -20.94 9.55 14.27
CA GLY A 29 -19.70 9.87 13.57
C GLY A 29 -19.67 11.33 13.11
N ARG A 30 -20.77 11.88 12.60
CA ARG A 30 -20.86 13.32 12.25
C ARG A 30 -20.70 14.23 13.47
N LEU A 31 -21.31 13.86 14.61
CA LEU A 31 -21.12 14.60 15.86
C LEU A 31 -19.67 14.51 16.36
N THR A 32 -19.01 13.36 16.16
CA THR A 32 -17.59 13.17 16.49
C THR A 32 -16.70 14.01 15.58
N GLN A 33 -17.00 14.09 14.28
CA GLN A 33 -16.30 14.99 13.35
C GLN A 33 -16.48 16.45 13.74
N ALA A 34 -17.71 16.88 14.06
CA ALA A 34 -17.97 18.24 14.52
C ALA A 34 -17.17 18.58 15.78
N LEU A 35 -17.09 17.64 16.74
CA LEU A 35 -16.28 17.79 17.94
C LEU A 35 -14.79 17.99 17.61
N LEU A 36 -14.22 17.21 16.69
CA LEU A 36 -12.83 17.38 16.26
C LEU A 36 -12.61 18.73 15.57
N THR A 37 -13.54 19.17 14.73
CA THR A 37 -13.51 20.48 14.07
C THR A 37 -13.55 21.63 15.08
N ASP A 38 -14.40 21.55 16.11
CA ASP A 38 -14.48 22.58 17.15
C ASP A 38 -13.19 22.68 17.96
N ILE A 39 -12.55 21.54 18.23
CA ILE A 39 -11.23 21.50 18.91
C ILE A 39 -10.16 22.14 18.01
N GLU A 40 -10.12 21.77 16.72
CA GLU A 40 -9.16 22.34 15.78
C GLU A 40 -9.35 23.84 15.62
N TRP A 41 -10.60 24.32 15.59
CA TRP A 41 -10.88 25.76 15.54
C TRP A 41 -10.31 26.51 16.75
N CYS A 42 -10.49 25.98 17.97
CA CYS A 42 -9.89 26.56 19.18
C CYS A 42 -8.36 26.65 19.05
N ARG A 43 -7.71 25.59 18.54
CA ARG A 43 -6.26 25.56 18.33
C ARG A 43 -5.79 26.59 17.31
N GLN A 44 -6.47 26.69 16.17
CA GLN A 44 -6.14 27.64 15.11
C GLN A 44 -6.33 29.09 15.55
N ALA A 45 -7.29 29.36 16.43
CA ALA A 45 -7.50 30.67 17.04
C ALA A 45 -6.47 31.00 18.13
N GLY A 46 -5.58 30.06 18.50
CA GLY A 46 -4.65 30.22 19.63
C GLY A 46 -5.35 30.20 20.99
N GLU A 47 -6.58 29.71 21.06
CA GLU A 47 -7.38 29.62 22.27
C GLU A 47 -7.09 28.32 23.03
N LEU A 48 -7.22 28.35 24.35
CA LEU A 48 -7.21 27.14 25.17
C LEU A 48 -8.41 26.27 24.79
N ILE A 49 -8.16 24.97 24.52
CA ILE A 49 -9.23 24.03 24.23
C ILE A 49 -10.15 23.93 25.44
N ARG A 50 -11.45 24.13 25.21
CA ARG A 50 -12.47 24.13 26.26
C ARG A 50 -12.51 22.76 26.96
N PRO A 51 -12.44 22.69 28.31
CA PRO A 51 -12.46 21.43 29.05
C PRO A 51 -13.66 20.53 28.72
N GLU A 52 -14.79 21.11 28.32
CA GLU A 52 -16.00 20.39 27.94
C GLU A 52 -15.79 19.58 26.66
N LEU A 53 -15.07 20.13 25.67
CA LEU A 53 -14.74 19.42 24.43
C LEU A 53 -13.82 18.24 24.70
N LEU A 54 -12.85 18.43 25.61
CA LEU A 54 -11.95 17.37 26.06
C LEU A 54 -12.70 16.26 26.84
N LYS A 55 -13.66 16.61 27.68
CA LYS A 55 -14.54 15.63 28.32
C LYS A 55 -15.42 14.90 27.30
N SER A 56 -15.93 15.62 26.30
CA SER A 56 -16.73 15.02 25.22
C SER A 56 -15.91 14.02 24.41
N ILE A 57 -14.65 14.30 24.07
CA ILE A 57 -13.84 13.37 23.26
C ILE A 57 -13.58 12.06 24.01
N VAL A 58 -13.32 12.15 25.33
CA VAL A 58 -13.20 10.97 26.20
C VAL A 58 -14.51 10.20 26.26
N SER A 59 -15.63 10.91 26.46
CA SER A 59 -16.96 10.30 26.54
C SER A 59 -17.36 9.56 25.28
N VAL A 60 -17.09 10.12 24.08
CA VAL A 60 -17.42 9.44 22.82
C VAL A 60 -16.52 8.23 22.59
N ALA A 61 -15.24 8.31 22.95
CA ALA A 61 -14.30 7.20 22.83
C ALA A 61 -14.66 6.01 23.75
N SER A 62 -15.17 6.30 24.96
CA SER A 62 -15.58 5.29 25.95
C SER A 62 -17.00 4.76 25.76
N THR A 63 -17.75 5.25 24.77
CA THR A 63 -19.14 4.83 24.57
C THR A 63 -19.18 3.38 24.09
N GLU A 64 -20.04 2.55 24.69
CA GLU A 64 -20.20 1.14 24.29
C GLU A 64 -21.16 0.99 23.10
N GLY A 65 -21.18 -0.22 22.52
CA GLY A 65 -22.09 -0.57 21.43
C GLY A 65 -21.72 0.07 20.09
N ARG A 66 -22.59 -0.12 19.09
CA ARG A 66 -22.37 0.24 17.68
C ARG A 66 -22.01 1.71 17.48
N GLN A 67 -22.72 2.61 18.13
CA GLN A 67 -22.45 4.05 18.04
C GLN A 67 -21.06 4.41 18.62
N GLY A 68 -20.63 3.71 19.68
CA GLY A 68 -19.27 3.79 20.19
C GLY A 68 -18.22 3.35 19.18
N VAL A 69 -18.48 2.25 18.45
CA VAL A 69 -17.60 1.79 17.37
C VAL A 69 -17.45 2.86 16.28
N PHE A 70 -18.56 3.48 15.87
CA PHE A 70 -18.54 4.57 14.89
C PHE A 70 -17.78 5.80 15.37
N ALA A 71 -17.94 6.20 16.64
CA ALA A 71 -17.15 7.29 17.21
C ALA A 71 -15.65 6.95 17.18
N ARG A 72 -15.26 5.75 17.64
CA ARG A 72 -13.87 5.29 17.64
C ARG A 72 -13.29 5.21 16.23
N ALA A 73 -14.05 4.75 15.24
CA ALA A 73 -13.62 4.71 13.85
C ALA A 73 -13.27 6.11 13.32
N VAL A 74 -14.08 7.13 13.62
CA VAL A 74 -13.77 8.53 13.28
C VAL A 74 -12.50 9.01 13.99
N LEU A 75 -12.38 8.75 15.30
CA LEU A 75 -11.19 9.13 16.06
C LEU A 75 -9.90 8.45 15.56
N ILE A 76 -9.98 7.20 15.14
CA ILE A 76 -8.85 6.43 14.59
C ILE A 76 -8.46 6.94 13.22
N ARG A 77 -9.43 7.25 12.35
CA ARG A 77 -9.15 7.89 11.05
C ARG A 77 -8.38 9.20 11.26
N ASP A 78 -8.77 9.98 12.26
CA ASP A 78 -8.15 11.26 12.60
C ASP A 78 -7.06 11.11 13.69
N ALA A 79 -6.46 9.91 13.84
CA ALA A 79 -5.56 9.59 14.96
C ALA A 79 -4.35 10.52 15.08
N ALA A 80 -3.76 10.99 13.98
CA ALA A 80 -2.64 11.93 14.03
C ALA A 80 -3.03 13.24 14.72
N PHE A 81 -4.24 13.75 14.43
CA PHE A 81 -4.79 14.91 15.10
C PHE A 81 -5.13 14.61 16.56
N VAL A 82 -5.83 13.51 16.82
CA VAL A 82 -6.23 13.11 18.18
C VAL A 82 -5.01 12.96 19.11
N LEU A 83 -3.92 12.34 18.64
CA LEU A 83 -2.68 12.19 19.41
C LEU A 83 -1.93 13.50 19.65
N SER A 84 -2.23 14.54 18.89
CA SER A 84 -1.63 15.88 19.09
C SER A 84 -2.38 16.72 20.13
N ILE A 85 -3.48 16.22 20.69
CA ILE A 85 -4.23 16.88 21.76
C ILE A 85 -3.64 16.44 23.11
N ASP A 86 -2.91 17.34 23.76
CA ASP A 86 -2.21 17.04 25.02
C ASP A 86 -3.15 16.63 26.18
N GLY A 87 -2.66 15.72 27.02
CA GLY A 87 -3.28 15.37 28.30
C GLY A 87 -4.58 14.55 28.23
N GLN A 88 -4.91 13.96 27.07
CA GLN A 88 -6.14 13.19 26.89
C GLN A 88 -5.98 11.69 27.15
N ALA A 89 -6.94 11.10 27.86
CA ALA A 89 -7.02 9.65 28.07
C ALA A 89 -7.47 8.87 26.82
N VAL A 90 -7.78 9.57 25.72
CA VAL A 90 -8.32 8.98 24.48
C VAL A 90 -7.37 7.94 23.89
N THR A 91 -6.05 8.15 23.94
CA THR A 91 -5.06 7.20 23.41
C THR A 91 -5.20 5.81 24.04
N GLY A 92 -5.38 5.73 25.35
CA GLY A 92 -5.57 4.45 26.05
C GLY A 92 -6.89 3.77 25.68
N LEU A 93 -7.96 4.55 25.46
CA LEU A 93 -9.25 4.03 25.02
C LEU A 93 -9.18 3.48 23.59
N LEU A 94 -8.49 4.19 22.69
CA LEU A 94 -8.27 3.71 21.31
C LEU A 94 -7.36 2.47 21.30
N ASP A 95 -6.30 2.45 22.11
CA ASP A 95 -5.42 1.28 22.25
C ASP A 95 -6.20 0.04 22.72
N ALA A 96 -7.07 0.21 23.72
CA ALA A 96 -7.91 -0.85 24.23
C ALA A 96 -8.89 -1.37 23.16
N ALA A 97 -9.53 -0.47 22.41
CA ALA A 97 -10.48 -0.85 21.37
C ALA A 97 -9.84 -1.55 20.15
N LEU A 98 -8.58 -1.22 19.86
CA LEU A 98 -7.79 -1.87 18.82
C LEU A 98 -7.18 -3.20 19.27
N THR A 99 -7.24 -3.53 20.56
CA THR A 99 -6.61 -4.74 21.12
C THR A 99 -7.55 -5.96 21.03
N GLY A 100 -6.97 -7.12 20.72
CA GLY A 100 -7.66 -8.42 20.76
C GLY A 100 -8.13 -8.92 19.39
N GLU A 101 -8.87 -10.03 19.40
CA GLU A 101 -9.30 -10.76 18.19
C GLU A 101 -10.79 -10.56 17.87
N SER A 102 -11.45 -9.58 18.51
CA SER A 102 -12.84 -9.30 18.22
C SER A 102 -13.00 -8.75 16.80
N VAL A 103 -14.17 -9.00 16.21
CA VAL A 103 -14.53 -8.47 14.89
C VAL A 103 -14.52 -6.93 14.90
N GLU A 104 -14.90 -6.31 16.01
CA GLU A 104 -14.79 -4.85 16.19
C GLU A 104 -13.33 -4.38 16.13
N ALA A 105 -12.43 -5.02 16.88
CA ALA A 105 -11.02 -4.63 16.92
C ALA A 105 -10.36 -4.77 15.54
N ALA A 106 -10.67 -5.86 14.82
CA ALA A 106 -10.21 -6.07 13.44
C ALA A 106 -10.74 -4.99 12.49
N ALA A 107 -12.03 -4.63 12.59
CA ALA A 107 -12.62 -3.57 11.78
C ALA A 107 -11.98 -2.19 12.07
N LEU A 108 -11.75 -1.86 13.34
CA LEU A 108 -11.06 -0.63 13.74
C LEU A 108 -9.60 -0.61 13.28
N ARG A 109 -8.89 -1.75 13.30
CA ARG A 109 -7.54 -1.86 12.72
C ARG A 109 -7.56 -1.68 11.21
N SER A 110 -8.59 -2.16 10.51
CA SER A 110 -8.76 -1.86 9.07
C SER A 110 -8.90 -0.35 8.83
N VAL A 111 -9.67 0.37 9.65
CA VAL A 111 -9.76 1.84 9.57
C VAL A 111 -8.39 2.49 9.79
N LEU A 112 -7.63 2.03 10.79
CA LEU A 112 -6.29 2.55 11.10
C LEU A 112 -5.32 2.40 9.91
N VAL A 113 -5.32 1.26 9.24
CA VAL A 113 -4.35 1.01 8.15
C VAL A 113 -4.79 1.57 6.81
N ASN A 114 -6.10 1.61 6.53
CA ASN A 114 -6.62 2.01 5.22
C ASN A 114 -7.00 3.50 5.12
N GLN A 115 -7.40 4.14 6.23
CA GLN A 115 -8.05 5.46 6.21
C GLN A 115 -7.35 6.50 7.07
N ALA A 116 -6.63 6.09 8.11
CA ALA A 116 -5.91 7.06 8.93
C ALA A 116 -4.75 7.70 8.15
N ASN A 117 -4.45 8.96 8.40
CA ASN A 117 -3.24 9.58 7.85
C ASN A 117 -1.98 8.95 8.44
N LEU A 118 -0.95 8.78 7.63
CA LEU A 118 0.35 8.33 8.13
C LEU A 118 1.06 9.50 8.82
N SER A 119 1.47 9.30 10.07
CA SER A 119 2.40 10.17 10.79
C SER A 119 3.32 9.31 11.64
N SER A 120 4.53 9.80 11.94
CA SER A 120 5.46 9.05 12.80
C SER A 120 4.92 8.86 14.21
N THR A 121 4.24 9.87 14.77
CA THR A 121 3.56 9.77 16.07
C THR A 121 2.50 8.66 16.08
N THR A 122 1.61 8.64 15.09
CA THR A 122 0.57 7.59 14.98
C THR A 122 1.21 6.22 14.76
N SER A 123 2.20 6.14 13.87
CA SER A 123 2.94 4.90 13.61
C SER A 123 3.56 4.34 14.87
N ARG A 124 4.27 5.18 15.64
CA ARG A 124 4.98 4.77 16.86
C ARG A 124 4.02 4.35 17.96
N VAL A 125 2.94 5.11 18.18
CA VAL A 125 1.96 4.83 19.24
C VAL A 125 1.17 3.57 18.95
N PHE A 126 0.78 3.34 17.69
CA PHE A 126 -0.08 2.22 17.30
C PHE A 126 0.64 1.15 16.46
N CYS A 127 1.96 1.03 16.56
CA CYS A 127 2.75 0.13 15.69
C CYS A 127 2.26 -1.33 15.76
N LYS A 128 1.96 -1.84 16.95
CA LYS A 128 1.42 -3.19 17.17
C LYS A 128 0.11 -3.41 16.39
N HIS A 129 -0.77 -2.41 16.39
CA HIS A 129 -2.08 -2.45 15.74
C HIS A 129 -1.98 -2.26 14.23
N ILE A 130 -1.04 -1.45 13.77
CA ILE A 130 -0.72 -1.31 12.35
C ILE A 130 -0.22 -2.64 11.80
N LEU A 131 0.78 -3.23 12.44
CA LEU A 131 1.37 -4.50 12.01
C LEU A 131 0.35 -5.65 11.98
N GLN A 132 -0.55 -5.69 12.98
CA GLN A 132 -1.65 -6.64 12.98
C GLN A 132 -2.66 -6.32 11.87
N GLY A 133 -3.11 -5.06 11.78
CA GLY A 133 -4.13 -4.63 10.82
C GLY A 133 -3.74 -4.86 9.36
N VAL A 134 -2.47 -4.65 8.99
CA VAL A 134 -2.01 -4.91 7.62
C VAL A 134 -2.03 -6.40 7.25
N THR A 135 -1.95 -7.30 8.23
CA THR A 135 -2.05 -8.75 8.01
C THR A 135 -3.49 -9.26 7.99
N GLU A 136 -4.43 -8.47 8.50
CA GLU A 136 -5.86 -8.81 8.57
C GLU A 136 -6.66 -8.30 7.36
N ILE A 137 -6.02 -7.59 6.42
CA ILE A 137 -6.69 -7.02 5.24
C ILE A 137 -7.43 -8.12 4.47
N GLY A 138 -8.76 -7.99 4.37
CA GLY A 138 -9.58 -8.85 3.54
C GLY A 138 -9.52 -8.45 2.07
N GLY A 139 -9.67 -9.40 1.15
CA GLY A 139 -9.66 -9.16 -0.31
C GLY A 139 -10.77 -8.26 -0.86
N ARG A 140 -11.65 -7.71 0.00
CA ARG A 140 -12.67 -6.70 -0.37
C ARG A 140 -12.21 -5.26 -0.12
N ASP A 141 -11.16 -5.04 0.68
CA ASP A 141 -10.68 -3.70 0.99
C ASP A 141 -9.98 -3.10 -0.23
N ARG A 142 -10.60 -2.06 -0.80
CA ARG A 142 -10.12 -1.36 -2.01
C ARG A 142 -8.80 -0.60 -1.81
N SER A 143 -8.25 -0.56 -0.59
CA SER A 143 -7.14 0.32 -0.21
C SER A 143 -5.87 -0.43 0.25
N SER A 144 -5.55 -1.57 -0.37
CA SER A 144 -4.31 -2.31 -0.05
C SER A 144 -3.02 -1.48 -0.17
N ARG A 145 -3.03 -0.44 -1.03
CA ARG A 145 -1.94 0.56 -1.10
C ARG A 145 -1.83 1.41 0.17
N ALA A 146 -2.91 1.93 0.72
CA ALA A 146 -2.83 2.76 1.93
C ALA A 146 -2.30 1.96 3.12
N ALA A 147 -2.77 0.71 3.25
CA ALA A 147 -2.29 -0.19 4.28
C ALA A 147 -0.81 -0.57 4.08
N ALA A 148 -0.39 -0.88 2.84
CA ALA A 148 1.03 -1.10 2.53
C ALA A 148 1.89 0.12 2.87
N ALA A 149 1.41 1.34 2.65
CA ALA A 149 2.15 2.56 2.95
C ALA A 149 2.50 2.67 4.45
N LYS A 150 1.67 2.11 5.34
CA LYS A 150 1.92 2.12 6.79
C LYS A 150 3.18 1.38 7.22
N ILE A 151 3.62 0.40 6.43
CA ILE A 151 4.85 -0.38 6.72
C ILE A 151 5.98 -0.06 5.74
N MET A 152 5.65 0.34 4.51
CA MET A 152 6.63 0.64 3.47
C MET A 152 7.28 2.02 3.65
N ALA A 153 6.53 3.03 4.11
CA ALA A 153 7.09 4.38 4.28
C ALA A 153 8.09 4.45 5.44
N PRO A 154 7.84 3.86 6.63
CA PRO A 154 8.86 3.70 7.66
C PRO A 154 10.12 2.99 7.14
N ALA A 155 9.93 1.88 6.43
CA ALA A 155 11.05 1.11 5.89
C ALA A 155 11.88 1.92 4.87
N LEU A 156 11.22 2.67 3.99
CA LEU A 156 11.88 3.55 3.03
C LEU A 156 12.68 4.65 3.75
N SER A 157 12.09 5.29 4.76
CA SER A 157 12.73 6.33 5.57
C SER A 157 13.99 5.81 6.27
N ILE A 158 13.95 4.59 6.82
CA ILE A 158 15.10 3.92 7.43
C ILE A 158 16.20 3.62 6.41
N ILE A 159 15.85 3.07 5.23
CA ILE A 159 16.84 2.77 4.18
C ILE A 159 17.52 4.03 3.66
N ARG A 160 16.78 5.13 3.60
CA ARG A 160 17.29 6.45 3.19
C ARG A 160 18.01 7.20 4.30
N GLN A 161 18.09 6.62 5.51
CA GLN A 161 18.72 7.22 6.69
C GLN A 161 18.10 8.58 7.09
N GLU A 162 16.81 8.77 6.79
CA GLU A 162 16.08 9.99 7.14
C GLU A 162 15.61 9.94 8.60
N GLN A 163 15.14 8.78 9.04
CA GLN A 163 14.70 8.48 10.41
C GLN A 163 15.01 7.02 10.74
N ASP A 164 15.07 6.68 12.03
CA ASP A 164 15.31 5.32 12.50
C ASP A 164 14.02 4.57 12.87
N ALA A 165 14.18 3.30 13.28
CA ALA A 165 13.07 2.46 13.71
C ALA A 165 12.39 2.98 14.99
N ASP A 166 13.12 3.65 15.88
CA ASP A 166 12.59 4.19 17.14
C ASP A 166 11.65 5.39 16.87
N HIS A 167 11.93 6.18 15.82
CA HIS A 167 11.07 7.25 15.36
C HIS A 167 9.71 6.75 14.90
N TRP A 168 9.68 5.66 14.13
CA TRP A 168 8.45 5.12 13.53
C TRP A 168 7.76 4.04 14.38
N GLY A 169 8.49 3.41 15.30
CA GLY A 169 8.05 2.21 16.04
C GLY A 169 7.90 0.95 15.19
N ILE A 170 8.34 0.97 13.92
CA ILE A 170 8.28 -0.15 12.97
C ILE A 170 9.68 -0.34 12.37
N SER A 171 10.26 -1.52 12.56
CA SER A 171 11.58 -1.87 12.01
C SER A 171 11.49 -2.50 10.61
N LEU A 172 12.64 -2.61 9.94
CA LEU A 172 12.73 -3.32 8.65
C LEU A 172 12.30 -4.79 8.77
N GLU A 173 12.70 -5.47 9.85
CA GLU A 173 12.35 -6.87 10.12
C GLU A 173 10.85 -7.05 10.32
N GLN A 174 10.19 -6.08 10.97
CA GLN A 174 8.74 -6.09 11.14
C GLN A 174 8.01 -5.88 9.80
N THR A 175 8.51 -4.98 8.95
CA THR A 175 8.00 -4.81 7.58
C THR A 175 8.18 -6.09 6.76
N ASP A 176 9.35 -6.71 6.80
CA ASP A 176 9.62 -7.98 6.09
C ASP A 176 8.68 -9.10 6.56
N LEU A 177 8.48 -9.20 7.88
CA LEU A 177 7.58 -10.18 8.49
C LEU A 177 6.11 -9.93 8.10
N ALA A 178 5.68 -8.66 8.08
CA ALA A 178 4.33 -8.27 7.68
C ALA A 178 4.06 -8.60 6.20
N LEU A 179 5.01 -8.31 5.30
CA LEU A 179 4.90 -8.69 3.88
C LEU A 179 4.91 -10.20 3.67
N LYS A 180 5.63 -10.95 4.52
CA LYS A 180 5.66 -12.42 4.48
C LYS A 180 4.34 -13.04 4.95
N LYS A 181 3.82 -12.61 6.10
CA LYS A 181 2.61 -13.16 6.72
C LYS A 181 1.31 -12.58 6.16
N GLY A 182 1.38 -11.37 5.60
CA GLY A 182 0.22 -10.65 5.10
C GLY A 182 -0.36 -11.27 3.82
N PRO A 183 -1.59 -10.84 3.46
CA PRO A 183 -2.31 -11.34 2.30
C PRO A 183 -1.66 -10.87 0.98
N PRO A 184 -1.96 -11.56 -0.14
CA PRO A 184 -1.56 -11.14 -1.49
C PRO A 184 -1.79 -9.65 -1.80
N ALA A 185 -2.95 -9.13 -1.41
CA ALA A 185 -3.32 -7.74 -1.63
C ALA A 185 -2.33 -6.75 -0.99
N LEU A 186 -1.75 -7.07 0.18
CA LEU A 186 -0.75 -6.22 0.83
C LEU A 186 0.53 -6.13 -0.01
N ARG A 187 1.00 -7.26 -0.54
CA ARG A 187 2.18 -7.30 -1.43
C ARG A 187 1.91 -6.54 -2.72
N GLU A 188 0.73 -6.71 -3.32
CA GLU A 188 0.33 -5.94 -4.50
C GLU A 188 0.34 -4.44 -4.21
N GLY A 189 -0.26 -4.03 -3.09
CA GLY A 189 -0.26 -2.64 -2.63
C GLY A 189 1.16 -2.09 -2.47
N ALA A 190 2.06 -2.87 -1.90
CA ALA A 190 3.46 -2.49 -1.71
C ALA A 190 4.21 -2.32 -3.04
N VAL A 191 4.08 -3.25 -4.00
CA VAL A 191 4.73 -3.11 -5.31
C VAL A 191 4.20 -1.89 -6.07
N ARG A 192 2.88 -1.66 -6.04
CA ARG A 192 2.27 -0.48 -6.68
C ARG A 192 2.72 0.83 -6.05
N LEU A 193 2.95 0.88 -4.73
CA LEU A 193 3.55 2.04 -4.08
C LEU A 193 4.98 2.28 -4.56
N LEU A 194 5.79 1.23 -4.69
CA LEU A 194 7.16 1.37 -5.17
C LEU A 194 7.20 1.88 -6.62
N ALA A 195 6.29 1.40 -7.47
CA ALA A 195 6.15 1.89 -8.85
C ALA A 195 5.73 3.37 -8.90
N GLN A 196 5.01 3.87 -7.89
CA GLN A 196 4.71 5.29 -7.76
C GLN A 196 5.93 6.07 -7.25
N TRP A 197 6.52 5.63 -6.13
CA TRP A 197 7.63 6.34 -5.46
C TRP A 197 8.88 6.45 -6.30
N ILE A 198 9.13 5.53 -7.24
CA ILE A 198 10.28 5.59 -8.13
C ILE A 198 10.32 6.88 -8.96
N HIS A 199 9.16 7.48 -9.22
CA HIS A 199 9.05 8.76 -9.93
C HIS A 199 9.03 9.98 -9.00
N GLU A 200 8.78 9.80 -7.70
CA GLU A 200 8.68 10.87 -6.71
C GLU A 200 9.99 11.11 -5.96
N ILE A 201 10.84 10.10 -5.85
CA ILE A 201 12.14 10.19 -5.18
C ILE A 201 13.11 11.07 -6.00
N GLU A 202 13.78 12.00 -5.31
CA GLU A 202 14.78 12.90 -5.89
C GLU A 202 15.93 12.15 -6.59
N GLY A 203 16.46 12.73 -7.67
CA GLY A 203 17.49 12.13 -8.51
C GLY A 203 16.96 11.31 -9.69
N GLY A 204 15.64 11.10 -9.76
CA GLY A 204 14.97 10.41 -10.86
C GLY A 204 14.97 8.88 -10.72
N PRO A 205 14.28 8.16 -11.62
CA PRO A 205 13.91 6.76 -11.39
C PRO A 205 15.10 5.79 -11.24
N ALA A 206 16.16 6.01 -12.01
CA ALA A 206 17.35 5.17 -11.94
C ALA A 206 18.09 5.33 -10.60
N GLU A 207 18.22 6.56 -10.10
CA GLU A 207 18.87 6.84 -8.82
C GLU A 207 17.99 6.39 -7.65
N ALA A 208 16.67 6.60 -7.75
CA ALA A 208 15.70 6.09 -6.79
C ALA A 208 15.79 4.56 -6.63
N TRP A 209 15.96 3.83 -7.75
CA TRP A 209 16.21 2.40 -7.71
C TRP A 209 17.50 2.05 -6.95
N ARG A 210 18.63 2.63 -7.34
CA ARG A 210 19.96 2.28 -6.81
C ARG A 210 20.14 2.64 -5.33
N THR A 211 19.53 3.74 -4.88
CA THR A 211 19.71 4.25 -3.52
C THR A 211 18.67 3.73 -2.53
N SER A 212 17.44 3.47 -2.99
CA SER A 212 16.29 3.32 -2.11
C SER A 212 15.47 2.05 -2.44
N ILE A 213 14.81 2.01 -3.60
CA ILE A 213 13.84 0.96 -3.92
C ILE A 213 14.50 -0.40 -4.10
N GLY A 214 15.62 -0.48 -4.83
CA GLY A 214 16.38 -1.71 -5.00
C GLY A 214 16.90 -2.25 -3.67
N ARG A 215 17.25 -1.38 -2.71
CA ARG A 215 17.67 -1.79 -1.36
C ARG A 215 16.52 -2.36 -0.54
N LEU A 216 15.31 -1.77 -0.64
CA LEU A 216 14.10 -2.35 -0.04
C LEU A 216 13.80 -3.73 -0.64
N LEU A 217 13.82 -3.84 -1.97
CA LEU A 217 13.54 -5.08 -2.68
C LEU A 217 14.56 -6.19 -2.37
N ALA A 218 15.79 -5.84 -2.02
CA ALA A 218 16.83 -6.83 -1.68
C ALA A 218 16.46 -7.64 -0.42
N ARG A 219 15.58 -7.09 0.43
CA ARG A 219 15.08 -7.75 1.65
C ARG A 219 13.83 -8.59 1.42
N TRP A 220 13.16 -8.40 0.28
CA TRP A 220 11.88 -9.06 0.01
C TRP A 220 12.05 -10.58 -0.08
N SER A 221 11.19 -11.32 0.64
CA SER A 221 11.29 -12.79 0.68
C SER A 221 11.16 -13.40 -0.72
N ARG A 222 12.06 -14.36 -1.02
CA ARG A 222 12.08 -15.15 -2.27
C ARG A 222 11.40 -16.50 -2.12
N ASP A 223 10.59 -16.67 -1.08
CA ASP A 223 9.86 -17.91 -0.83
C ASP A 223 8.87 -18.14 -1.98
N ARG A 224 8.96 -19.31 -2.63
CA ARG A 224 8.10 -19.67 -3.79
C ARG A 224 6.61 -19.65 -3.47
N GLU A 225 6.24 -19.85 -2.21
CA GLU A 225 4.85 -19.80 -1.74
C GLU A 225 4.24 -18.40 -1.84
N LEU A 226 5.07 -17.36 -1.92
CA LEU A 226 4.65 -15.97 -2.06
C LEU A 226 4.62 -15.52 -3.53
N TYR A 227 4.85 -16.44 -4.46
CA TYR A 227 4.90 -16.13 -5.89
C TYR A 227 3.47 -16.07 -6.42
N GLU A 228 2.95 -14.85 -6.43
CA GLU A 228 1.63 -14.55 -6.96
C GLU A 228 1.75 -14.14 -8.42
N LYS A 229 0.94 -14.77 -9.28
CA LYS A 229 0.94 -14.49 -10.72
C LYS A 229 0.52 -13.04 -10.98
N GLU A 230 -0.36 -12.54 -10.12
CA GLU A 230 -0.91 -11.19 -10.11
C GLU A 230 0.17 -10.12 -9.92
N LEU A 231 1.27 -10.44 -9.22
CA LEU A 231 2.39 -9.50 -9.00
C LEU A 231 3.35 -9.40 -10.17
N THR A 232 3.35 -10.38 -11.08
CA THR A 232 4.30 -10.43 -12.20
C THR A 232 4.22 -9.17 -13.06
N GLN A 233 3.00 -8.70 -13.36
CA GLN A 233 2.83 -7.48 -14.13
C GLN A 233 3.35 -6.26 -13.38
N HIS A 234 3.01 -6.11 -12.10
CA HIS A 234 3.46 -4.99 -11.27
C HIS A 234 4.98 -4.94 -11.12
N PHE A 235 5.65 -6.08 -10.98
CA PHE A 235 7.12 -6.14 -10.97
C PHE A 235 7.74 -5.83 -12.33
N ALA A 236 7.13 -6.27 -13.43
CA ALA A 236 7.59 -5.91 -14.77
C ALA A 236 7.47 -4.39 -15.01
N GLU A 237 6.36 -3.79 -14.60
CA GLU A 237 6.14 -2.34 -14.66
C GLU A 237 7.15 -1.59 -13.79
N LEU A 238 7.43 -2.06 -12.56
CA LEU A 238 8.44 -1.48 -11.69
C LEU A 238 9.86 -1.56 -12.29
N ALA A 239 10.22 -2.69 -12.92
CA ALA A 239 11.50 -2.83 -13.60
C ALA A 239 11.63 -1.76 -14.70
N ILE A 240 10.62 -1.62 -15.56
CA ILE A 240 10.62 -0.63 -16.65
C ILE A 240 10.64 0.80 -16.11
N ALA A 241 9.91 1.07 -15.03
CA ALA A 241 9.86 2.38 -14.40
C ALA A 241 11.23 2.85 -13.88
N SER A 242 12.17 1.94 -13.60
CA SER A 242 13.54 2.27 -13.16
C SER A 242 14.43 2.89 -14.24
N ALA A 243 13.94 3.06 -15.47
CA ALA A 243 14.60 3.77 -16.56
C ALA A 243 16.04 3.28 -16.83
N ASP A 244 17.06 4.11 -16.65
CA ASP A 244 18.46 3.75 -16.91
C ASP A 244 19.02 2.71 -15.91
N ALA A 245 18.27 2.37 -14.85
CA ALA A 245 18.58 1.24 -13.95
C ALA A 245 17.79 -0.04 -14.31
N PHE A 246 17.10 -0.08 -15.46
CA PHE A 246 16.30 -1.21 -15.91
C PHE A 246 17.07 -2.55 -15.92
N PRO A 247 18.32 -2.64 -16.42
CA PRO A 247 19.06 -3.89 -16.36
C PRO A 247 19.26 -4.42 -14.95
N GLU A 248 19.66 -3.56 -14.00
CA GLU A 248 19.84 -3.93 -12.60
C GLU A 248 18.51 -4.33 -11.95
N ALA A 249 17.46 -3.56 -12.23
CA ALA A 249 16.13 -3.80 -11.68
C ALA A 249 15.53 -5.11 -12.18
N LEU A 250 15.63 -5.38 -13.49
CA LEU A 250 15.18 -6.62 -14.08
C LEU A 250 15.90 -7.81 -13.45
N ASN A 251 17.23 -7.76 -13.35
CA ASN A 251 18.00 -8.86 -12.77
C ASN A 251 17.57 -9.17 -11.32
N GLN A 252 17.31 -8.13 -10.52
CA GLN A 252 16.82 -8.29 -9.16
C GLN A 252 15.39 -8.82 -9.08
N LEU A 253 14.53 -8.44 -10.03
CA LEU A 253 13.11 -8.77 -10.04
C LEU A 253 12.78 -10.10 -10.74
N LEU A 254 13.66 -10.61 -11.62
CA LEU A 254 13.51 -11.87 -12.33
C LEU A 254 13.04 -13.05 -11.44
N PRO A 255 13.57 -13.23 -10.20
CA PRO A 255 13.11 -14.31 -9.33
C PRO A 255 11.61 -14.28 -9.00
N TYR A 256 10.97 -13.11 -9.05
CA TYR A 256 9.55 -12.90 -8.73
C TYR A 256 8.64 -12.90 -9.98
N LEU A 257 9.23 -12.87 -11.18
CA LEU A 257 8.48 -12.85 -12.43
C LEU A 257 8.10 -14.27 -12.83
N THR A 258 6.83 -14.45 -13.16
CA THR A 258 6.30 -15.69 -13.73
C THR A 258 5.73 -15.44 -15.14
N ARG A 259 5.14 -16.46 -15.75
CA ARG A 259 4.42 -16.28 -17.03
C ARG A 259 3.18 -15.43 -16.81
N LEU A 260 2.88 -14.53 -17.74
CA LEU A 260 1.59 -13.82 -17.74
C LEU A 260 0.46 -14.78 -18.10
N HIS A 261 -0.66 -14.65 -17.39
CA HIS A 261 -1.89 -15.38 -17.65
C HIS A 261 -3.01 -14.38 -17.96
N GLY A 262 -3.79 -14.64 -19.01
CA GLY A 262 -4.94 -13.78 -19.37
C GLY A 262 -4.55 -12.54 -20.18
N ARG A 263 -5.06 -11.36 -19.82
CA ARG A 263 -4.75 -10.10 -20.53
C ARG A 263 -3.57 -9.40 -19.87
N GLY A 264 -2.35 -9.76 -20.27
CA GLY A 264 -1.16 -9.01 -19.90
C GLY A 264 -1.08 -7.67 -20.63
N SER A 265 -0.76 -6.59 -19.92
CA SER A 265 -0.52 -5.27 -20.53
C SER A 265 0.94 -5.12 -20.96
N LEU A 266 1.18 -4.70 -22.20
CA LEU A 266 2.49 -4.27 -22.69
C LEU A 266 2.72 -2.77 -22.61
N TYR A 267 1.71 -2.01 -22.16
CA TYR A 267 1.71 -0.55 -22.23
C TYR A 267 2.97 0.10 -21.63
N ALA A 268 3.44 -0.39 -20.47
CA ALA A 268 4.65 0.13 -19.84
C ALA A 268 5.90 -0.08 -20.72
N ILE A 269 6.05 -1.25 -21.34
CA ILE A 269 7.17 -1.54 -22.24
C ILE A 269 7.06 -0.68 -23.50
N GLU A 270 5.87 -0.60 -24.10
CA GLU A 270 5.62 0.19 -25.31
C GLU A 270 5.84 1.70 -25.11
N SER A 271 5.50 2.24 -23.95
CA SER A 271 5.68 3.65 -23.62
C SER A 271 7.09 4.02 -23.14
N SER A 272 7.94 3.03 -22.89
CA SER A 272 9.32 3.23 -22.43
C SER A 272 10.35 3.28 -23.57
N GLU A 273 11.56 3.75 -23.26
CA GLU A 273 12.74 3.68 -24.15
C GLU A 273 13.55 2.38 -23.95
N ALA A 274 13.07 1.46 -23.11
CA ALA A 274 13.78 0.21 -22.82
C ALA A 274 14.06 -0.64 -24.07
N PRO A 275 13.12 -0.79 -25.04
CA PRO A 275 13.36 -1.56 -26.27
C PRO A 275 14.56 -1.06 -27.08
N GLU A 276 14.80 0.26 -27.10
CA GLU A 276 15.93 0.85 -27.81
C GLU A 276 17.23 0.86 -27.00
N LYS A 277 17.16 1.25 -25.72
CA LYS A 277 18.34 1.40 -24.87
C LYS A 277 18.91 0.05 -24.39
N PHE A 278 18.03 -0.90 -24.08
CA PHE A 278 18.39 -2.17 -23.44
C PHE A 278 17.70 -3.37 -24.14
N PRO A 279 17.91 -3.57 -25.45
CA PRO A 279 17.16 -4.57 -26.23
C PRO A 279 17.36 -6.00 -25.72
N SER A 280 18.53 -6.34 -25.18
CA SER A 280 18.82 -7.69 -24.67
C SER A 280 18.08 -7.99 -23.36
N GLU A 281 17.96 -7.01 -22.49
CA GLU A 281 17.23 -7.04 -21.24
C GLU A 281 15.71 -7.01 -21.50
N THR A 282 15.26 -6.17 -22.44
CA THR A 282 13.86 -6.16 -22.89
C THR A 282 13.46 -7.52 -23.47
N LEU A 283 14.31 -8.15 -24.28
CA LEU A 283 14.07 -9.52 -24.76
C LEU A 283 13.96 -10.52 -23.61
N THR A 284 14.79 -10.35 -22.57
CA THR A 284 14.76 -11.23 -21.40
C THR A 284 13.46 -11.05 -20.60
N LEU A 285 12.98 -9.83 -20.45
CA LEU A 285 11.68 -9.55 -19.83
C LEU A 285 10.54 -10.15 -20.67
N LEU A 286 10.47 -9.84 -21.97
CA LEU A 286 9.44 -10.38 -22.87
C LEU A 286 9.46 -11.90 -22.89
N TRP A 287 10.64 -12.52 -22.95
CA TRP A 287 10.77 -13.96 -22.92
C TRP A 287 10.27 -14.55 -21.60
N THR A 288 10.52 -13.91 -20.46
CA THR A 288 10.01 -14.36 -19.16
C THR A 288 8.49 -14.28 -19.10
N LEU A 289 7.91 -13.17 -19.57
CA LEU A 289 6.47 -12.93 -19.52
C LEU A 289 5.67 -13.79 -20.54
N PHE A 290 6.17 -13.88 -21.77
CA PHE A 290 5.43 -14.38 -22.94
C PHE A 290 6.02 -15.63 -23.61
N GLY A 291 7.12 -16.19 -23.10
CA GLY A 291 7.72 -17.39 -23.68
C GLY A 291 6.82 -18.65 -23.63
N PRO A 292 7.35 -19.82 -24.01
CA PRO A 292 6.59 -21.06 -24.12
C PRO A 292 5.72 -21.35 -22.88
N GLY A 293 4.45 -21.68 -23.13
CA GLY A 293 3.43 -21.95 -22.11
C GLY A 293 2.64 -20.73 -21.64
N CYS A 294 2.92 -19.53 -22.17
CA CYS A 294 2.08 -18.35 -21.93
C CYS A 294 0.70 -18.54 -22.59
N THR A 295 -0.35 -18.15 -21.87
CA THR A 295 -1.75 -18.13 -22.37
C THR A 295 -2.24 -16.71 -22.69
N SER A 296 -1.37 -15.72 -22.54
CA SER A 296 -1.71 -14.31 -22.75
C SER A 296 -1.62 -13.92 -24.23
N SER A 297 -2.40 -12.91 -24.61
CA SER A 297 -2.31 -12.32 -25.94
C SER A 297 -0.92 -11.70 -26.16
N LEU A 298 -0.33 -11.97 -27.33
CA LEU A 298 0.92 -11.37 -27.80
C LEU A 298 0.68 -10.04 -28.53
N TYR A 299 -0.52 -9.46 -28.42
CA TYR A 299 -0.85 -8.18 -29.02
C TYR A 299 0.12 -7.08 -28.55
N GLY A 300 0.72 -6.36 -29.50
CA GLY A 300 1.73 -5.33 -29.24
C GLY A 300 3.18 -5.84 -29.17
N VAL A 301 3.41 -7.15 -28.98
CA VAL A 301 4.77 -7.72 -28.98
C VAL A 301 5.51 -7.44 -30.29
N PRO A 302 4.93 -7.63 -31.50
CA PRO A 302 5.63 -7.37 -32.76
C PRO A 302 6.21 -5.95 -32.84
N LYS A 303 5.42 -4.95 -32.44
CA LYS A 303 5.84 -3.55 -32.43
C LYS A 303 7.04 -3.30 -31.51
N VAL A 304 7.09 -3.98 -30.36
CA VAL A 304 8.24 -3.89 -29.45
C VAL A 304 9.47 -4.59 -30.06
N LEU A 305 9.29 -5.76 -30.69
CA LEU A 305 10.38 -6.49 -31.35
C LEU A 305 10.99 -5.68 -32.51
N GLU A 306 10.17 -5.04 -33.34
CA GLU A 306 10.62 -4.16 -34.42
C GLU A 306 11.52 -3.02 -33.91
N ARG A 307 11.11 -2.39 -32.80
CA ARG A 307 11.91 -1.32 -32.15
C ARG A 307 13.28 -1.86 -31.69
N MET A 308 13.31 -3.05 -31.10
CA MET A 308 14.54 -3.71 -30.67
C MET A 308 15.46 -4.06 -31.85
N ILE A 309 14.91 -4.63 -32.93
CA ILE A 309 15.67 -4.95 -34.15
C ILE A 309 16.26 -3.68 -34.76
N LYS A 310 15.48 -2.60 -34.85
CA LYS A 310 15.95 -1.32 -35.37
C LYS A 310 17.11 -0.75 -34.54
N ALA A 311 17.06 -0.88 -33.21
CA ALA A 311 18.11 -0.41 -32.33
C ALA A 311 19.36 -1.31 -32.33
N LYS A 312 19.18 -2.64 -32.44
CA LYS A 312 20.26 -3.63 -32.43
C LYS A 312 19.96 -4.77 -33.43
N PRO A 313 20.28 -4.62 -34.72
CA PRO A 313 19.92 -5.61 -35.75
C PRO A 313 20.42 -7.03 -35.47
N SER A 314 21.56 -7.18 -34.80
CA SER A 314 22.10 -8.50 -34.45
C SER A 314 21.19 -9.31 -33.51
N ILE A 315 20.22 -8.68 -32.82
CA ILE A 315 19.30 -9.38 -31.91
C ILE A 315 18.28 -10.26 -32.65
N GLU A 316 18.06 -10.01 -33.95
CA GLU A 316 17.16 -10.80 -34.80
C GLU A 316 17.57 -12.29 -34.89
N LEU A 317 18.86 -12.58 -34.66
CA LEU A 317 19.39 -13.95 -34.63
C LEU A 317 19.10 -14.69 -33.32
N ASP A 318 18.60 -14.00 -32.28
CA ASP A 318 18.25 -14.64 -31.01
C ASP A 318 16.99 -15.50 -31.18
N ARG A 319 17.11 -16.80 -30.86
CA ARG A 319 16.02 -17.78 -30.97
C ARG A 319 14.77 -17.38 -30.16
N ARG A 320 14.94 -16.67 -29.05
CA ARG A 320 13.83 -16.19 -28.22
C ARG A 320 12.99 -15.16 -28.96
N LEU A 321 13.66 -14.25 -29.68
CA LEU A 321 13.00 -13.22 -30.48
C LEU A 321 12.25 -13.85 -31.64
N GLN A 322 12.92 -14.72 -32.41
CA GLN A 322 12.30 -15.42 -33.55
C GLN A 322 11.06 -16.21 -33.14
N TRP A 323 11.10 -16.84 -31.96
CA TRP A 323 9.95 -17.57 -31.42
C TRP A 323 8.80 -16.62 -31.06
N LEU A 324 9.07 -15.50 -30.39
CA LEU A 324 8.05 -14.52 -30.01
C LEU A 324 7.39 -13.90 -31.25
N ASP A 325 8.18 -13.58 -32.27
CA ASP A 325 7.71 -13.04 -33.54
C ASP A 325 6.79 -14.02 -34.27
N GLN A 326 7.21 -15.28 -34.41
CA GLN A 326 6.41 -16.34 -35.03
C GLN A 326 5.10 -16.62 -34.29
N MET A 327 5.09 -16.53 -32.95
CA MET A 327 3.88 -16.75 -32.18
C MET A 327 2.93 -15.55 -32.24
N ALA A 328 3.44 -14.33 -32.31
CA ALA A 328 2.61 -13.14 -32.38
C ALA A 328 1.85 -13.07 -33.72
N LEU A 329 2.49 -13.47 -34.83
CA LEU A 329 1.87 -13.57 -36.16
C LEU A 329 0.70 -14.58 -36.27
N ARG A 330 0.54 -15.48 -35.29
CA ARG A 330 -0.58 -16.46 -35.28
C ARG A 330 -1.88 -15.91 -34.68
N TYR A 331 -1.83 -14.72 -34.08
CA TYR A 331 -2.95 -14.11 -33.35
C TYR A 331 -3.42 -12.77 -33.93
N GLU A 332 -2.93 -12.38 -35.12
CA GLU A 332 -3.58 -11.42 -36.01
C GLU A 332 -4.60 -12.12 -36.92
#